data_AF-A0A433BQJ6-F1
#
_entry.id   AF-A0A433BQJ6-F1
#
_cell.length_a   1.000
_cell.length_b   1.000
_cell.length_c   1.000
_cell.angle_alpha   90.00
_cell.angle_beta   90.00
_cell.angle_gamma   90.00
#
_symmetry.space_group_name_H-M   'P 1'
#
loop_
_entity.id
_entity.type
_entity.pdbx_description
1 polymer ?
#
loop_
_entity_poly.entity_id
_entity_poly.type
_entity_poly.pdbx_seq_one_letter_code
_entity_poly.pdbx_strand_id
1 'polypeptide(L)'
;MSLLGSLAACGGGGGGSDGGVSAGGVSAEADATVARPSVTEAARFLTQATPGYTSADLSAVVANGYAAWLNTQFALPRGQGHCAWLDAHGYNASANIFSTAGLDNTIWRKLISAGDPLRQRMVLALSEICVVSVLGVNASWRQYAVAHYLDLLEANAFGNYRQLLQDISLSPAMGYYLTFRGSAKANAKTGSQPDENYARELMQLFTIGLVQLNPDGTAKTRADGTALETYTQADVTGLARVFTGWNVDVSGLTSPYPADFQQRPMVSVAAQYETGSKTFLGKTIAAGTPAMDALNQALDTLFQHPN
;
A
#
# COMPACT_ATOMS: atom_id res chain seq x y z
N MET A 1 -0.46 52.65 42.67
CA MET A 1 0.67 51.68 42.62
C MET A 1 0.13 50.50 41.80
N SER A 2 0.33 50.39 40.49
CA SER A 2 1.45 50.81 39.66
C SER A 2 1.02 51.02 38.20
N LEU A 3 1.69 52.00 37.61
CA LEU A 3 2.09 52.23 36.22
C LEU A 3 1.06 52.26 35.08
N LEU A 4 0.83 53.52 34.66
CA LEU A 4 0.65 53.98 33.29
C LEU A 4 1.72 53.44 32.32
N GLY A 5 1.32 53.31 31.05
CA GLY A 5 2.20 53.27 29.88
C GLY A 5 1.42 53.69 28.62
N SER A 6 1.33 55.00 28.39
CA SER A 6 0.72 55.64 27.22
C SER A 6 1.79 56.11 26.22
N LEU A 7 1.54 55.93 24.92
CA LEU A 7 2.07 56.66 23.75
C LEU A 7 1.04 56.40 22.63
N ALA A 8 0.18 57.32 22.14
CA ALA A 8 0.40 58.60 21.43
C ALA A 8 1.31 58.42 20.19
N ALA A 9 0.97 58.79 18.95
CA ALA A 9 0.05 59.81 18.45
C ALA A 9 -0.22 59.69 16.90
N CYS A 10 -1.25 60.45 16.44
CA CYS A 10 -1.49 61.09 15.11
C CYS A 10 -1.64 60.22 13.84
N GLY A 11 -2.58 60.43 12.90
CA GLY A 11 -3.58 61.49 12.69
C GLY A 11 -3.86 61.67 11.17
N GLY A 12 -5.15 61.78 10.79
CA GLY A 12 -5.66 62.15 9.45
C GLY A 12 -5.97 60.97 8.54
N GLY A 13 -7.14 60.81 7.89
CA GLY A 13 -8.28 61.67 7.62
C GLY A 13 -8.79 61.31 6.21
N GLY A 14 -10.08 61.02 6.04
CA GLY A 14 -10.69 60.82 4.72
C GLY A 14 -11.80 59.77 4.71
N GLY A 15 -13.04 60.23 4.59
CA GLY A 15 -14.24 59.41 4.60
C GLY A 15 -14.40 58.50 3.38
N GLY A 16 -15.18 57.44 3.56
CA GLY A 16 -15.59 56.53 2.51
C GLY A 16 -16.40 55.40 3.11
N SER A 17 -17.67 55.33 2.72
CA SER A 17 -18.66 54.29 2.97
C SER A 17 -18.12 52.87 2.81
N ASP A 18 -18.43 51.98 3.76
CA ASP A 18 -19.28 50.82 3.49
C ASP A 18 -19.51 49.97 4.75
N GLY A 19 -20.67 49.32 4.80
CA GLY A 19 -21.25 48.66 5.96
C GLY A 19 -20.34 47.62 6.63
N GLY A 20 -20.31 47.67 7.96
CA GLY A 20 -19.55 46.74 8.78
C GLY A 20 -19.98 45.30 8.57
N VAL A 21 -19.05 44.46 8.13
CA VAL A 21 -19.15 43.01 8.25
C VAL A 21 -18.72 42.65 9.67
N SER A 22 -19.70 42.39 10.52
CA SER A 22 -19.50 41.74 11.81
C SER A 22 -18.84 40.38 11.59
N ALA A 23 -17.69 40.16 12.22
CA ALA A 23 -17.07 38.86 12.39
C ALA A 23 -18.00 37.98 13.25
N GLY A 24 -18.95 37.31 12.59
CA GLY A 24 -19.76 36.26 13.18
C GLY A 24 -18.88 35.04 13.45
N GLY A 25 -18.86 34.61 14.71
CA GLY A 25 -18.23 33.36 15.11
C GLY A 25 -18.74 32.21 14.25
N VAL A 26 -17.81 31.37 13.80
CA VAL A 26 -18.13 30.15 13.08
C VAL A 26 -18.69 29.16 14.11
N SER A 27 -19.97 29.32 14.43
CA SER A 27 -20.75 28.26 15.03
C SER A 27 -20.75 27.11 14.04
N ALA A 28 -20.16 25.99 14.43
CA ALA A 28 -20.28 24.75 13.69
C ALA A 28 -21.76 24.37 13.64
N GLU A 29 -22.44 24.76 12.55
CA GLU A 29 -23.72 24.17 12.18
C GLU A 29 -23.44 22.70 11.92
N ALA A 30 -23.78 21.87 12.90
CA ALA A 30 -23.94 20.44 12.71
C ALA A 30 -24.94 20.26 11.57
N ASP A 31 -24.48 19.65 10.48
CA ASP A 31 -25.32 19.27 9.36
C ASP A 31 -26.45 18.36 9.88
N ALA A 32 -27.61 18.96 10.13
CA ALA A 32 -28.76 18.33 10.78
C ALA A 32 -29.57 17.43 9.84
N THR A 33 -29.01 17.06 8.67
CA THR A 33 -29.73 16.33 7.63
C THR A 33 -29.39 14.84 7.56
N VAL A 34 -28.35 14.36 8.26
CA VAL A 34 -28.00 12.93 8.27
C VAL A 34 -28.54 12.24 9.52
N ALA A 35 -29.50 11.33 9.34
CA ALA A 35 -30.03 10.51 10.43
C ALA A 35 -28.90 9.75 11.14
N ARG A 36 -28.89 9.81 12.49
CA ARG A 36 -27.92 9.06 13.30
C ARG A 36 -28.18 7.56 13.19
N PRO A 37 -27.14 6.72 13.11
CA PRO A 37 -27.33 5.28 13.03
C PRO A 37 -27.90 4.74 14.34
N SER A 38 -28.78 3.75 14.24
CA SER A 38 -29.19 2.95 15.40
C SER A 38 -28.00 2.15 15.96
N VAL A 39 -28.15 1.67 17.19
CA VAL A 39 -27.14 0.80 17.83
C VAL A 39 -26.81 -0.42 16.96
N THR A 40 -27.82 -1.06 16.35
CA THR A 40 -27.62 -2.23 15.48
C THR A 40 -26.84 -1.88 14.22
N GLU A 41 -27.13 -0.74 13.60
CA GLU A 41 -26.44 -0.30 12.39
C GLU A 41 -24.99 0.10 12.70
N ALA A 42 -24.76 0.82 13.79
CA ALA A 42 -23.43 1.19 14.27
C ALA A 42 -22.58 -0.04 14.62
N ALA A 43 -23.17 -1.03 15.30
CA ALA A 43 -22.51 -2.31 15.60
C ALA A 43 -22.12 -3.06 14.33
N ARG A 44 -23.02 -3.17 13.35
CA ARG A 44 -22.73 -3.81 12.06
C ARG A 44 -21.59 -3.11 11.33
N PHE A 45 -21.62 -1.77 11.28
CA PHE A 45 -20.57 -0.97 10.67
C PHE A 45 -19.21 -1.23 11.32
N LEU A 46 -19.14 -1.19 12.65
CA LEU A 46 -17.88 -1.39 13.38
C LEU A 46 -17.32 -2.81 13.21
N THR A 47 -18.17 -3.84 13.16
CA THR A 47 -17.74 -5.22 12.85
C THR A 47 -17.08 -5.32 11.47
N GLN A 48 -17.52 -4.52 10.50
CA GLN A 48 -16.92 -4.51 9.16
C GLN A 48 -15.65 -3.66 9.10
N ALA A 49 -15.64 -2.55 9.84
CA ALA A 49 -14.62 -1.51 9.80
C ALA A 49 -13.42 -1.77 10.73
N THR A 50 -13.51 -2.70 11.68
CA THR A 50 -12.46 -2.94 12.69
C THR A 50 -12.24 -4.44 12.93
N PRO A 51 -11.08 -4.87 13.47
CA PRO A 51 -10.89 -6.23 13.97
C PRO A 51 -11.77 -6.55 15.20
N GLY A 52 -12.21 -5.51 15.90
CA GLY A 52 -13.09 -5.53 17.06
C GLY A 52 -13.31 -4.11 17.57
N TYR A 53 -14.39 -3.87 18.31
CA TYR A 53 -14.76 -2.55 18.80
C TYR A 53 -15.22 -2.57 20.25
N THR A 54 -15.06 -1.44 20.93
CA THR A 54 -15.50 -1.23 22.31
C THR A 54 -16.90 -0.61 22.37
N SER A 55 -17.50 -0.61 23.57
CA SER A 55 -18.75 0.12 23.81
C SER A 55 -18.58 1.64 23.61
N ALA A 56 -17.37 2.18 23.79
CA ALA A 56 -17.06 3.58 23.52
C ALA A 56 -17.09 3.88 22.02
N ASP A 57 -16.52 3.00 21.18
CA ASP A 57 -16.58 3.13 19.72
C ASP A 57 -18.03 3.11 19.22
N LEU A 58 -18.83 2.16 19.73
CA LEU A 58 -20.25 2.05 19.41
C LEU A 58 -21.00 3.33 19.77
N SER A 59 -20.78 3.86 20.98
CA SER A 59 -21.40 5.11 21.43
C SER A 59 -20.97 6.30 20.57
N ALA A 60 -19.71 6.35 20.16
CA ALA A 60 -19.18 7.41 19.30
C ALA A 60 -19.82 7.40 17.90
N VAL A 61 -20.02 6.22 17.29
CA VAL A 61 -20.69 6.12 15.99
C VAL A 61 -22.17 6.48 16.07
N VAL A 62 -22.88 6.04 17.13
CA VAL A 62 -24.29 6.42 17.35
C VAL A 62 -24.43 7.94 17.53
N ALA A 63 -23.55 8.54 18.34
CA ALA A 63 -23.60 9.97 18.64
C ALA A 63 -23.17 10.87 17.47
N ASN A 64 -22.12 10.46 16.74
CA ASN A 64 -21.44 11.33 15.77
C ASN A 64 -21.63 10.90 14.31
N GLY A 65 -22.17 9.70 14.07
CA GLY A 65 -22.36 9.14 12.73
C GLY A 65 -21.09 8.54 12.12
N TYR A 66 -21.25 7.84 11.00
CA TYR A 66 -20.16 7.12 10.32
C TYR A 66 -19.04 8.04 9.83
N ALA A 67 -19.39 9.15 9.17
CA ALA A 67 -18.41 10.05 8.55
C ALA A 67 -17.48 10.69 9.59
N ALA A 68 -18.03 11.13 10.73
CA ALA A 68 -17.23 11.71 11.80
C ALA A 68 -16.26 10.68 12.39
N TRP A 69 -16.72 9.45 12.64
CA TRP A 69 -15.86 8.37 13.13
C TRP A 69 -14.76 8.01 12.12
N LEU A 70 -15.09 7.87 10.83
CA LEU A 70 -14.13 7.61 9.76
C LEU A 70 -13.07 8.71 9.67
N ASN A 71 -13.47 9.98 9.71
CA ASN A 71 -12.53 11.11 9.70
C ASN A 71 -11.57 11.07 10.89
N THR A 72 -12.06 10.71 12.08
CA THR A 72 -11.19 10.47 13.24
C THR A 72 -10.20 9.34 12.96
N GLN A 73 -10.66 8.20 12.44
CA GLN A 73 -9.79 7.05 12.16
C GLN A 73 -8.72 7.34 11.10
N PHE A 74 -9.07 8.07 10.04
CA PHE A 74 -8.12 8.47 9.00
C PHE A 74 -7.01 9.38 9.55
N ALA A 75 -7.34 10.23 10.53
CA ALA A 75 -6.41 11.15 11.17
C ALA A 75 -5.49 10.51 12.22
N LEU A 76 -5.76 9.27 12.66
CA LEU A 76 -4.93 8.60 13.65
C LEU A 76 -3.54 8.29 13.07
N PRO A 77 -2.45 8.67 13.79
CA PRO A 77 -1.10 8.39 13.35
C PRO A 77 -0.81 6.88 13.47
N ARG A 78 0.08 6.39 12.62
CA ARG A 78 0.62 5.04 12.77
C ARG A 78 1.42 4.92 14.06
N GLY A 79 1.15 3.88 14.85
CA GLY A 79 1.99 3.49 15.98
C GLY A 79 3.31 2.83 15.53
N GLN A 80 4.06 2.27 16.48
CA GLN A 80 5.30 1.53 16.21
C GLN A 80 5.09 0.43 15.16
N GLY A 81 5.87 0.44 14.07
CA GLY A 81 5.83 -0.56 13.00
C GLY A 81 6.20 -1.98 13.47
N HIS A 82 6.09 -2.94 12.56
CA HIS A 82 6.42 -4.33 12.81
C HIS A 82 7.91 -4.56 12.95
N CYS A 83 8.74 -4.04 12.03
CA CYS A 83 10.19 -4.17 12.08
C CYS A 83 10.79 -3.51 13.33
N ALA A 84 10.37 -2.27 13.63
CA ALA A 84 10.82 -1.55 14.82
C ALA A 84 10.45 -2.27 16.13
N TRP A 85 9.33 -3.00 16.15
CA TRP A 85 8.97 -3.82 17.30
C TRP A 85 9.85 -5.07 17.41
N LEU A 86 10.12 -5.74 16.29
CA LEU A 86 11.02 -6.90 16.27
C LEU A 86 12.41 -6.53 16.80
N ASP A 87 12.95 -5.40 16.38
CA ASP A 87 14.23 -4.87 16.88
C ASP A 87 14.19 -4.60 18.38
N ALA A 88 13.15 -3.92 18.87
CA ALA A 88 12.98 -3.60 20.28
C ALA A 88 12.86 -4.84 21.20
N HIS A 89 12.55 -6.01 20.63
CA HIS A 89 12.41 -7.28 21.37
C HIS A 89 13.56 -8.26 21.08
N GLY A 90 14.63 -7.80 20.42
CA GLY A 90 15.85 -8.59 20.20
C GLY A 90 15.74 -9.64 19.09
N TYR A 91 14.71 -9.56 18.23
CA TYR A 91 14.56 -10.50 17.11
C TYR A 91 15.58 -10.25 15.98
N ASN A 92 16.37 -9.18 16.04
CA ASN A 92 17.53 -8.92 15.18
C ASN A 92 18.81 -9.63 15.62
N ALA A 93 18.77 -10.45 16.68
CA ALA A 93 19.89 -11.29 17.08
C ALA A 93 20.21 -12.36 16.02
N SER A 94 21.49 -12.69 15.83
CA SER A 94 21.96 -13.65 14.81
C SER A 94 21.32 -15.04 14.90
N ALA A 95 20.87 -15.45 16.09
CA ALA A 95 20.11 -16.69 16.28
C ALA A 95 18.79 -16.73 15.48
N ASN A 96 18.26 -15.58 15.06
CA ASN A 96 17.01 -15.44 14.33
C ASN A 96 17.18 -15.27 12.81
N ILE A 97 18.40 -15.38 12.26
CA ILE A 97 18.65 -15.20 10.82
C ILE A 97 17.79 -16.14 9.96
N PHE A 98 17.51 -17.36 10.39
CA PHE A 98 16.72 -18.33 9.62
C PHE A 98 15.42 -18.76 10.32
N SER A 99 14.88 -17.89 11.18
CA SER A 99 13.66 -18.18 11.95
C SER A 99 12.45 -17.37 11.43
N THR A 100 11.28 -17.64 12.00
CA THR A 100 10.08 -16.79 11.88
C THR A 100 9.72 -16.14 13.22
N ALA A 101 10.65 -16.18 14.19
CA ALA A 101 10.38 -15.80 15.56
C ALA A 101 9.97 -14.32 15.66
N GLY A 102 8.93 -14.05 16.45
CA GLY A 102 8.40 -12.71 16.68
C GLY A 102 7.42 -12.21 15.61
N LEU A 103 7.35 -12.84 14.42
CA LEU A 103 6.45 -12.40 13.36
C LEU A 103 4.98 -12.46 13.81
N ASP A 104 4.54 -13.61 14.32
CA ASP A 104 3.17 -13.79 14.81
C ASP A 104 2.87 -12.81 15.95
N ASN A 105 3.81 -12.62 16.88
CA ASN A 105 3.65 -11.70 18.01
C ASN A 105 3.42 -10.26 17.54
N THR A 106 4.19 -9.77 16.56
CA THR A 106 4.05 -8.40 16.06
C THR A 106 2.75 -8.19 15.28
N ILE A 107 2.29 -9.21 14.55
CA ILE A 107 1.00 -9.21 13.84
C ILE A 107 -0.16 -9.15 14.83
N TRP A 108 -0.20 -10.09 15.77
CA TRP A 108 -1.28 -10.14 16.77
C TRP A 108 -1.32 -8.89 17.64
N ARG A 109 -0.16 -8.36 18.04
CA ARG A 109 -0.08 -7.06 18.73
C ARG A 109 -0.82 -5.97 17.96
N LYS A 110 -0.55 -5.82 16.65
CA LYS A 110 -1.20 -4.77 15.85
C LYS A 110 -2.69 -5.02 15.71
N LEU A 111 -3.12 -6.25 15.42
CA LEU A 111 -4.53 -6.58 15.26
C LEU A 111 -5.36 -6.44 16.55
N ILE A 112 -4.75 -6.65 17.73
CA ILE A 112 -5.44 -6.64 19.02
C ILE A 112 -5.39 -5.27 19.72
N SER A 113 -4.24 -4.59 19.69
CA SER A 113 -3.98 -3.46 20.58
C SER A 113 -3.53 -2.17 19.89
N ALA A 114 -3.47 -2.12 18.56
CA ALA A 114 -3.18 -0.86 17.88
C ALA A 114 -4.31 0.16 18.08
N GLY A 115 -3.92 1.43 18.24
CA GLY A 115 -4.87 2.53 18.45
C GLY A 115 -5.62 2.97 17.21
N ASP A 116 -5.33 2.41 16.02
CA ASP A 116 -5.88 2.77 14.71
C ASP A 116 -6.62 1.59 14.04
N PRO A 117 -7.72 1.08 14.64
CA PRO A 117 -8.34 -0.19 14.26
C PRO A 117 -8.83 -0.24 12.80
N LEU A 118 -9.31 0.89 12.24
CA LEU A 118 -9.67 0.93 10.82
C LEU A 118 -8.45 0.67 9.91
N ARG A 119 -7.28 1.22 10.26
CA ARG A 119 -6.05 1.01 9.51
C ARG A 119 -5.64 -0.45 9.55
N GLN A 120 -5.72 -1.08 10.73
CA GLN A 120 -5.39 -2.50 10.87
C GLN A 120 -6.38 -3.40 10.11
N ARG A 121 -7.67 -3.04 10.06
CA ARG A 121 -8.64 -3.73 9.21
C ARG A 121 -8.28 -3.63 7.73
N MET A 122 -7.84 -2.44 7.28
CA MET A 122 -7.37 -2.24 5.91
C MET A 122 -6.08 -3.00 5.60
N VAL A 123 -5.12 -3.05 6.52
CA VAL A 123 -3.91 -3.88 6.36
C VAL A 123 -4.26 -5.35 6.16
N LEU A 124 -5.20 -5.88 6.95
CA LEU A 124 -5.69 -7.25 6.79
C LEU A 124 -6.40 -7.43 5.43
N ALA A 125 -7.24 -6.49 5.00
CA ALA A 125 -7.88 -6.58 3.69
C ALA A 125 -6.85 -6.56 2.54
N LEU A 126 -5.85 -5.67 2.61
CA LEU A 126 -4.80 -5.57 1.62
C LEU A 126 -3.88 -6.80 1.62
N SER A 127 -3.65 -7.45 2.77
CA SER A 127 -2.84 -8.68 2.81
C SER A 127 -3.52 -9.88 2.16
N GLU A 128 -4.86 -9.87 2.07
CA GLU A 128 -5.64 -10.90 1.35
C GLU A 128 -5.74 -10.63 -0.16
N ILE A 129 -5.47 -9.38 -0.59
CA ILE A 129 -5.44 -9.01 -2.01
C ILE A 129 -4.01 -9.14 -2.52
N CYS A 130 -3.07 -8.41 -1.93
CA CYS A 130 -1.64 -8.44 -2.25
C CYS A 130 -0.94 -9.47 -1.35
N VAL A 131 -1.16 -10.75 -1.65
CA VAL A 131 -0.76 -11.85 -0.77
C VAL A 131 0.75 -12.07 -0.75
N VAL A 132 1.31 -12.24 0.46
CA VAL A 132 2.64 -12.83 0.71
C VAL A 132 2.52 -13.79 1.88
N SER A 133 3.21 -14.94 1.81
CA SER A 133 3.33 -15.86 2.94
C SER A 133 4.79 -16.05 3.35
N VAL A 134 5.06 -15.96 4.65
CA VAL A 134 6.40 -16.22 5.21
C VAL A 134 6.93 -17.61 4.85
N LEU A 135 6.04 -18.59 4.62
CA LEU A 135 6.41 -19.95 4.21
C LEU A 135 6.96 -20.00 2.78
N GLY A 136 6.55 -19.06 1.91
CA GLY A 136 7.09 -18.90 0.57
C GLY A 136 8.27 -17.93 0.48
N VAL A 137 8.69 -17.31 1.59
CA VAL A 137 9.85 -16.40 1.63
C VAL A 137 11.10 -17.16 2.10
N ASN A 138 11.82 -17.74 1.14
CA ASN A 138 13.08 -18.43 1.41
C ASN A 138 14.26 -17.44 1.47
N ALA A 139 14.35 -16.68 2.56
CA ALA A 139 15.40 -15.71 2.80
C ALA A 139 15.95 -15.77 4.23
N SER A 140 17.18 -15.28 4.44
CA SER A 140 17.60 -14.84 5.77
C SER A 140 16.72 -13.68 6.22
N TRP A 141 16.41 -13.60 7.51
CA TRP A 141 15.52 -12.59 8.09
C TRP A 141 14.12 -12.56 7.45
N ARG A 142 13.56 -13.71 7.05
CA ARG A 142 12.24 -13.78 6.41
C ARG A 142 11.12 -13.13 7.25
N GLN A 143 11.24 -13.15 8.57
CA GLN A 143 10.35 -12.42 9.49
C GLN A 143 10.41 -10.91 9.30
N TYR A 144 11.59 -10.33 9.02
CA TYR A 144 11.73 -8.91 8.73
C TYR A 144 11.23 -8.55 7.34
N ALA A 145 11.41 -9.43 6.34
CA ALA A 145 10.84 -9.21 5.03
C ALA A 145 9.30 -9.08 5.10
N VAL A 146 8.63 -10.03 5.77
CA VAL A 146 7.17 -9.99 5.92
C VAL A 146 6.71 -8.89 6.89
N ALA A 147 7.44 -8.62 7.97
CA ALA A 147 7.13 -7.49 8.85
C ALA A 147 7.19 -6.15 8.10
N HIS A 148 8.23 -5.95 7.27
CA HIS A 148 8.34 -4.75 6.44
C HIS A 148 7.21 -4.68 5.40
N TYR A 149 6.86 -5.81 4.79
CA TYR A 149 5.72 -5.89 3.88
C TYR A 149 4.43 -5.37 4.53
N LEU A 150 4.13 -5.79 5.76
CA LEU A 150 2.99 -5.30 6.52
C LEU A 150 3.11 -3.81 6.87
N ASP A 151 4.32 -3.33 7.18
CA ASP A 151 4.57 -1.90 7.37
C ASP A 151 4.31 -1.07 6.10
N LEU A 152 4.55 -1.63 4.90
CA LEU A 152 4.19 -1.01 3.61
C LEU A 152 2.69 -0.99 3.37
N LEU A 153 1.97 -2.08 3.69
CA LEU A 153 0.51 -2.12 3.63
C LEU A 153 -0.10 -1.07 4.58
N GLU A 154 0.44 -0.95 5.79
CA GLU A 154 -0.01 0.03 6.78
C GLU A 154 0.25 1.48 6.34
N ALA A 155 1.40 1.73 5.70
CA ALA A 155 1.73 3.03 5.11
C ALA A 155 0.73 3.45 4.03
N ASN A 156 0.24 2.48 3.25
CA ASN A 156 -0.63 2.70 2.10
C ASN A 156 -2.12 2.42 2.38
N ALA A 157 -2.50 2.11 3.62
CA ALA A 157 -3.84 1.64 3.98
C ALA A 157 -4.99 2.57 3.54
N PHE A 158 -4.74 3.89 3.49
CA PHE A 158 -5.69 4.91 3.01
C PHE A 158 -5.12 5.71 1.83
N GLY A 159 -4.08 5.20 1.19
CA GLY A 159 -3.34 5.86 0.13
C GLY A 159 -3.84 5.52 -1.27
N ASN A 160 -2.98 5.74 -2.26
CA ASN A 160 -3.26 5.41 -3.64
C ASN A 160 -2.78 3.98 -3.97
N TYR A 161 -3.65 3.15 -4.55
CA TYR A 161 -3.32 1.76 -4.87
C TYR A 161 -2.14 1.62 -5.85
N ARG A 162 -1.94 2.59 -6.76
CA ARG A 162 -0.75 2.63 -7.63
C ARG A 162 0.55 2.77 -6.85
N GLN A 163 0.55 3.54 -5.77
CA GLN A 163 1.72 3.65 -4.89
C GLN A 163 1.96 2.33 -4.17
N LEU A 164 0.89 1.72 -3.63
CA LEU A 164 0.98 0.40 -3.01
C LEU A 164 1.59 -0.63 -3.94
N LEU A 165 1.12 -0.72 -5.20
CA LEU A 165 1.64 -1.67 -6.19
C LEU A 165 3.16 -1.52 -6.38
N GLN A 166 3.68 -0.29 -6.40
CA GLN A 166 5.11 -0.05 -6.53
C GLN A 166 5.89 -0.46 -5.28
N ASP A 167 5.38 -0.08 -4.11
CA ASP A 167 6.03 -0.40 -2.85
C ASP A 167 6.12 -1.93 -2.66
N ILE A 168 5.05 -2.66 -2.97
CA ILE A 168 5.07 -4.14 -2.92
C ILE A 168 5.94 -4.75 -4.02
N SER A 169 5.93 -4.22 -5.25
CA SER A 169 6.78 -4.69 -6.37
C SER A 169 8.27 -4.54 -6.07
N LEU A 170 8.64 -3.58 -5.23
CA LEU A 170 10.03 -3.37 -4.83
C LEU A 170 10.36 -4.04 -3.50
N SER A 171 9.39 -4.62 -2.79
CA SER A 171 9.66 -5.27 -1.51
C SER A 171 10.40 -6.60 -1.70
N PRO A 172 11.44 -6.91 -0.89
CA PRO A 172 12.08 -8.21 -0.89
C PRO A 172 11.10 -9.36 -0.65
N ALA A 173 10.10 -9.16 0.23
CA ALA A 173 9.09 -10.18 0.55
C ALA A 173 8.34 -10.65 -0.70
N MET A 174 7.83 -9.72 -1.51
CA MET A 174 7.16 -10.03 -2.78
C MET A 174 8.13 -10.62 -3.81
N GLY A 175 9.35 -10.08 -3.88
CA GLY A 175 10.43 -10.58 -4.73
C GLY A 175 10.74 -12.06 -4.53
N TYR A 176 10.84 -12.48 -3.26
CA TYR A 176 11.03 -13.89 -2.90
C TYR A 176 9.77 -14.72 -3.15
N TYR A 177 8.60 -14.22 -2.74
CA TYR A 177 7.34 -14.98 -2.76
C TYR A 177 6.88 -15.30 -4.19
N LEU A 178 6.94 -14.33 -5.09
CA LEU A 178 6.55 -14.47 -6.49
C LEU A 178 7.76 -14.55 -7.44
N THR A 179 8.89 -14.99 -6.91
CA THR A 179 10.07 -15.54 -7.60
C THR A 179 10.77 -14.66 -8.65
N PHE A 180 10.36 -13.40 -8.83
CA PHE A 180 11.04 -12.48 -9.76
C PHE A 180 12.34 -11.89 -9.23
N ARG A 181 12.62 -12.01 -7.92
CA ARG A 181 13.93 -11.64 -7.35
C ARG A 181 15.03 -12.48 -8.01
N GLY A 182 15.98 -11.81 -8.66
CA GLY A 182 17.08 -12.44 -9.38
C GLY A 182 16.68 -13.04 -10.74
N SER A 183 15.44 -12.85 -11.19
CA SER A 183 15.01 -13.21 -12.54
C SER A 183 15.88 -12.50 -13.57
N ALA A 184 16.35 -13.21 -14.59
CA ALA A 184 17.23 -12.66 -15.60
C ALA A 184 16.53 -12.57 -16.96
N LYS A 185 17.01 -11.66 -17.80
CA LYS A 185 16.64 -11.61 -19.22
C LYS A 185 16.87 -12.96 -19.91
N ALA A 186 16.14 -13.17 -21.00
CA ALA A 186 16.24 -14.39 -21.78
C ALA A 186 17.69 -14.67 -22.21
N ASN A 187 18.07 -15.95 -22.19
CA ASN A 187 19.37 -16.40 -22.65
C ASN A 187 19.19 -17.39 -23.80
N ALA A 188 19.49 -16.94 -25.02
CA ALA A 188 19.32 -17.75 -26.22
C ALA A 188 20.22 -19.00 -26.27
N LYS A 189 21.33 -19.02 -25.51
CA LYS A 189 22.24 -20.19 -25.47
C LYS A 189 21.69 -21.33 -24.61
N THR A 190 21.04 -20.99 -23.49
CA THR A 190 20.50 -21.97 -22.54
C THR A 190 19.01 -22.20 -22.74
N GLY A 191 18.32 -21.30 -23.44
CA GLY A 191 16.87 -21.30 -23.59
C GLY A 191 16.12 -20.76 -22.36
N SER A 192 16.81 -20.26 -21.33
CA SER A 192 16.14 -19.73 -20.13
C SER A 192 15.36 -18.47 -20.45
N GLN A 193 14.14 -18.38 -19.94
CA GLN A 193 13.25 -17.22 -20.07
C GLN A 193 13.11 -16.50 -18.73
N PRO A 194 12.71 -15.21 -18.74
CA PRO A 194 12.30 -14.51 -17.53
C PRO A 194 11.21 -15.26 -16.76
N ASP A 195 11.27 -15.21 -15.43
CA ASP A 195 10.21 -15.71 -14.57
C ASP A 195 8.92 -14.88 -14.80
N GLU A 196 7.83 -15.58 -15.10
CA GLU A 196 6.53 -14.99 -15.44
C GLU A 196 5.56 -14.88 -14.27
N ASN A 197 5.87 -15.50 -13.12
CA ASN A 197 4.96 -15.68 -12.00
C ASN A 197 4.43 -14.32 -11.52
N TYR A 198 5.32 -13.39 -11.16
CA TYR A 198 4.89 -12.07 -10.68
C TYR A 198 4.09 -11.27 -11.72
N ALA A 199 4.46 -11.32 -13.00
CA ALA A 199 3.71 -10.63 -14.04
C ALA A 199 2.29 -11.17 -14.17
N ARG A 200 2.13 -12.49 -14.08
CA ARG A 200 0.82 -13.16 -14.11
C ARG A 200 -0.02 -12.81 -12.90
N GLU A 201 0.53 -12.96 -11.69
CA GLU A 201 -0.19 -12.68 -10.44
C GLU A 201 -0.56 -11.20 -10.30
N LEU A 202 0.35 -10.30 -10.71
CA LEU A 202 0.09 -8.87 -10.71
C LEU A 202 -1.12 -8.52 -11.59
N MET A 203 -1.25 -9.12 -12.77
CA MET A 203 -2.42 -8.95 -13.63
C MET A 203 -3.65 -9.65 -13.07
N GLN A 204 -3.56 -10.94 -12.74
CA GLN A 204 -4.73 -11.78 -12.50
C GLN A 204 -5.31 -11.66 -11.09
N LEU A 205 -4.46 -11.49 -10.07
CA LEU A 205 -4.89 -11.45 -8.67
C LEU A 205 -4.90 -10.03 -8.10
N PHE A 206 -3.93 -9.19 -8.49
CA PHE A 206 -3.73 -7.91 -7.80
C PHE A 206 -4.34 -6.71 -8.52
N THR A 207 -4.67 -6.84 -9.81
CA THR A 207 -5.16 -5.71 -10.62
C THR A 207 -6.37 -6.09 -11.48
N ILE A 208 -6.13 -6.48 -12.72
CA ILE A 208 -7.11 -6.44 -13.81
C ILE A 208 -7.90 -7.75 -13.99
N GLY A 209 -7.62 -8.79 -13.21
CA GLY A 209 -8.38 -10.04 -13.24
C GLY A 209 -8.23 -10.85 -14.54
N LEU A 210 -8.88 -12.01 -14.57
CA LEU A 210 -8.84 -12.93 -15.72
C LEU A 210 -9.77 -12.53 -16.87
N VAL A 211 -10.91 -11.92 -16.55
CA VAL A 211 -11.97 -11.60 -17.50
C VAL A 211 -12.40 -10.14 -17.38
N GLN A 212 -12.80 -9.58 -18.51
CA GLN A 212 -13.32 -8.23 -18.57
C GLN A 212 -14.72 -8.16 -17.95
N LEU A 213 -14.97 -7.13 -17.16
CA LEU A 213 -16.20 -6.90 -16.44
C LEU A 213 -16.93 -5.66 -16.97
N ASN A 214 -18.25 -5.68 -16.84
CA ASN A 214 -19.10 -4.50 -16.90
C ASN A 214 -19.03 -3.73 -15.58
N PRO A 215 -19.48 -2.46 -15.53
CA PRO A 215 -19.51 -1.68 -14.29
C PRO A 215 -20.35 -2.31 -13.15
N ASP A 216 -21.26 -3.23 -13.47
CA ASP A 216 -22.06 -3.98 -12.49
C ASP A 216 -21.38 -5.27 -11.99
N GLY A 217 -20.15 -5.55 -12.45
CA GLY A 217 -19.37 -6.73 -12.09
C GLY A 217 -19.70 -7.99 -12.90
N THR A 218 -20.64 -7.94 -13.84
CA THR A 218 -20.92 -9.08 -14.73
C THR A 218 -19.83 -9.21 -15.79
N ALA A 219 -19.50 -10.44 -16.19
CA ALA A 219 -18.52 -10.68 -17.24
C ALA A 219 -19.00 -10.16 -18.60
N LYS A 220 -18.13 -9.44 -19.31
CA LYS A 220 -18.34 -9.13 -20.73
C LYS A 220 -18.17 -10.41 -21.55
N THR A 221 -19.09 -10.64 -22.47
CA THR A 221 -19.11 -11.84 -23.29
C THR A 221 -19.04 -11.52 -24.79
N ARG A 222 -18.50 -12.46 -25.56
CA ARG A 222 -18.65 -12.49 -27.02
C ARG A 222 -20.08 -12.87 -27.39
N ALA A 223 -20.41 -12.78 -28.69
CA ALA A 223 -21.73 -13.14 -29.21
C ALA A 223 -22.14 -14.59 -28.92
N ASP A 224 -21.18 -15.50 -28.71
CA ASP A 224 -21.40 -16.91 -28.35
C ASP A 224 -21.54 -17.15 -26.83
N GLY A 225 -21.48 -16.09 -26.01
CA GLY A 225 -21.57 -16.17 -24.55
C GLY A 225 -20.24 -16.44 -23.85
N THR A 226 -19.12 -16.61 -24.55
CA THR A 226 -17.80 -16.79 -23.92
C THR A 226 -17.30 -15.49 -23.29
N ALA A 227 -16.74 -15.56 -22.08
CA ALA A 227 -16.16 -14.40 -21.43
C ALA A 227 -14.96 -13.85 -22.22
N LEU A 228 -14.81 -12.53 -22.25
CA LEU A 228 -13.65 -11.86 -22.80
C LEU A 228 -12.50 -11.91 -21.79
N GLU A 229 -11.38 -12.49 -22.16
CA GLU A 229 -10.17 -12.49 -21.35
C GLU A 229 -9.57 -11.08 -21.28
N THR A 230 -9.00 -10.72 -20.12
CA THR A 230 -8.40 -9.39 -19.92
C THR A 230 -7.03 -9.28 -20.56
N TYR A 231 -6.27 -10.37 -20.59
CA TYR A 231 -4.91 -10.43 -21.10
C TYR A 231 -4.61 -11.79 -21.72
N THR A 232 -3.54 -11.87 -22.49
CA THR A 232 -3.06 -13.09 -23.15
C THR A 232 -1.74 -13.56 -22.55
N GLN A 233 -1.31 -14.78 -22.87
CA GLN A 233 0.02 -15.26 -22.51
C GLN A 233 1.14 -14.34 -23.04
N ALA A 234 0.96 -13.70 -24.19
CA ALA A 234 1.95 -12.75 -24.73
C ALA A 234 2.10 -11.51 -23.83
N ASP A 235 1.02 -11.06 -23.19
CA ASP A 235 1.07 -9.95 -22.23
C ASP A 235 1.82 -10.34 -20.97
N VAL A 236 1.65 -11.58 -20.48
CA VAL A 236 2.42 -12.11 -19.35
C VAL A 236 3.92 -12.13 -19.68
N THR A 237 4.30 -12.74 -20.80
CA THR A 237 5.70 -12.80 -21.24
C THR A 237 6.30 -11.41 -21.46
N GLY A 238 5.51 -10.49 -22.01
CA GLY A 238 5.90 -9.10 -22.25
C GLY A 238 6.14 -8.31 -20.96
N LEU A 239 5.24 -8.45 -19.99
CA LEU A 239 5.33 -7.81 -18.68
C LEU A 239 6.42 -8.44 -17.81
N ALA A 240 6.62 -9.76 -17.85
CA ALA A 240 7.68 -10.46 -17.11
C ALA A 240 9.07 -9.89 -17.36
N ARG A 241 9.32 -9.38 -18.58
CA ARG A 241 10.57 -8.72 -18.96
C ARG A 241 10.83 -7.42 -18.19
N VAL A 242 9.79 -6.74 -17.71
CA VAL A 242 9.92 -5.56 -16.82
C VAL A 242 10.49 -5.97 -15.45
N PHE A 243 10.17 -7.18 -15.00
CA PHE A 243 10.56 -7.72 -13.70
C PHE A 243 11.87 -8.52 -13.72
N THR A 244 12.65 -8.42 -14.79
CA THR A 244 14.02 -8.94 -14.82
C THR A 244 14.97 -8.01 -14.07
N GLY A 245 16.01 -8.56 -13.47
CA GLY A 245 17.10 -7.84 -12.84
C GLY A 245 16.81 -7.23 -11.47
N TRP A 246 15.64 -7.43 -10.86
CA TRP A 246 15.39 -6.94 -9.51
C TRP A 246 16.06 -7.84 -8.46
N ASN A 247 16.78 -7.25 -7.52
CA ASN A 247 17.45 -8.00 -6.47
C ASN A 247 17.51 -7.21 -5.15
N VAL A 248 17.74 -7.90 -4.05
CA VAL A 248 17.88 -7.26 -2.73
C VAL A 248 19.08 -6.30 -2.71
N ASP A 249 18.89 -5.13 -2.12
CA ASP A 249 19.97 -4.17 -1.95
C ASP A 249 20.81 -4.50 -0.71
N VAL A 250 22.04 -4.94 -0.94
CA VAL A 250 23.03 -5.21 0.10
C VAL A 250 24.22 -4.26 0.03
N SER A 251 24.07 -3.16 -0.72
CA SER A 251 25.13 -2.17 -0.86
C SER A 251 25.57 -1.61 0.50
N GLY A 252 26.89 -1.58 0.70
CA GLY A 252 27.50 -1.13 1.96
C GLY A 252 27.35 -2.09 3.15
N LEU A 253 26.72 -3.26 2.98
CA LEU A 253 26.56 -4.24 4.05
C LEU A 253 27.63 -5.34 4.01
N THR A 254 28.00 -5.85 5.18
CA THR A 254 28.95 -6.97 5.33
C THR A 254 28.19 -8.26 5.62
N SER A 255 28.60 -9.37 5.01
CA SER A 255 28.01 -10.69 5.25
C SER A 255 28.49 -11.28 6.59
N PRO A 256 27.62 -11.94 7.40
CA PRO A 256 26.18 -12.09 7.18
C PRO A 256 25.44 -10.76 7.30
N TYR A 257 24.57 -10.47 6.33
CA TYR A 257 23.90 -9.17 6.25
C TYR A 257 22.93 -8.96 7.44
N PRO A 258 22.86 -7.75 8.02
CA PRO A 258 21.91 -7.40 9.07
C PRO A 258 20.46 -7.38 8.56
N ALA A 259 19.47 -7.45 9.45
CA ALA A 259 18.06 -7.58 9.06
C ALA A 259 17.51 -6.39 8.23
N ASP A 260 18.16 -5.22 8.29
CA ASP A 260 17.72 -3.99 7.61
C ASP A 260 17.69 -4.14 6.08
N PHE A 261 18.50 -5.02 5.48
CA PHE A 261 18.46 -5.19 4.01
C PHE A 261 17.10 -5.70 3.52
N GLN A 262 16.33 -6.39 4.36
CA GLN A 262 14.96 -6.84 4.02
C GLN A 262 13.94 -5.70 3.98
N GLN A 263 14.31 -4.53 4.51
CA GLN A 263 13.48 -3.33 4.54
C GLN A 263 13.83 -2.36 3.39
N ARG A 264 14.88 -2.65 2.62
CA ARG A 264 15.31 -1.82 1.49
C ARG A 264 14.53 -2.21 0.24
N PRO A 265 14.06 -1.25 -0.56
CA PRO A 265 13.56 -1.54 -1.90
C PRO A 265 14.61 -2.33 -2.71
N MET A 266 14.16 -3.34 -3.45
CA MET A 266 14.99 -4.04 -4.40
C MET A 266 15.54 -3.08 -5.45
N VAL A 267 16.76 -3.35 -5.90
CA VAL A 267 17.49 -2.56 -6.88
C VAL A 267 17.67 -3.35 -8.17
N SER A 268 17.83 -2.63 -9.29
CA SER A 268 18.07 -3.24 -10.58
C SER A 268 19.55 -3.63 -10.77
N VAL A 269 19.78 -4.86 -11.20
CA VAL A 269 21.06 -5.43 -11.59
C VAL A 269 21.15 -5.41 -13.11
N ALA A 270 21.92 -4.46 -13.65
CA ALA A 270 22.00 -4.18 -15.09
C ALA A 270 22.36 -5.41 -15.95
N ALA A 271 23.20 -6.32 -15.44
CA ALA A 271 23.58 -7.53 -16.16
C ALA A 271 22.40 -8.49 -16.41
N GLN A 272 21.40 -8.47 -15.51
CA GLN A 272 20.22 -9.34 -15.55
C GLN A 272 19.00 -8.66 -16.19
N TYR A 273 18.98 -7.32 -16.23
CA TYR A 273 17.86 -6.56 -16.79
C TYR A 273 17.74 -6.72 -18.31
N GLU A 274 16.50 -6.92 -18.77
CA GLU A 274 16.13 -6.93 -20.18
C GLU A 274 16.06 -5.50 -20.73
N THR A 275 16.92 -5.17 -21.69
CA THR A 275 17.01 -3.83 -22.29
C THR A 275 16.23 -3.69 -23.59
N GLY A 276 15.72 -4.78 -24.16
CA GLY A 276 14.87 -4.74 -25.35
C GLY A 276 13.51 -4.09 -25.09
N SER A 277 12.79 -3.76 -26.17
CA SER A 277 11.43 -3.25 -26.12
C SER A 277 10.48 -4.29 -25.52
N LYS A 278 9.50 -3.87 -24.72
CA LYS A 278 8.57 -4.75 -23.99
C LYS A 278 7.14 -4.37 -24.38
N THR A 279 6.31 -5.35 -24.75
CA THR A 279 4.93 -5.10 -25.18
C THR A 279 3.96 -5.96 -24.39
N PHE A 280 2.93 -5.35 -23.81
CA PHE A 280 1.87 -6.00 -23.04
C PHE A 280 0.67 -5.05 -22.97
N LEU A 281 -0.56 -5.58 -22.94
CA LEU A 281 -1.81 -4.81 -22.79
C LEU A 281 -1.92 -3.64 -23.79
N GLY A 282 -1.43 -3.83 -25.02
CA GLY A 282 -1.36 -2.78 -26.05
C GLY A 282 -0.32 -1.66 -25.80
N LYS A 283 0.36 -1.66 -24.65
CA LYS A 283 1.48 -0.76 -24.33
C LYS A 283 2.79 -1.33 -24.89
N THR A 284 3.61 -0.47 -25.49
CA THR A 284 5.02 -0.77 -25.77
C THR A 284 5.93 0.18 -24.99
N ILE A 285 6.81 -0.40 -24.18
CA ILE A 285 7.95 0.27 -23.54
C ILE A 285 9.14 0.18 -24.48
N ALA A 286 9.74 1.33 -24.81
CA ALA A 286 10.85 1.42 -25.75
C ALA A 286 12.10 0.66 -25.25
N ALA A 287 12.91 0.16 -26.18
CA ALA A 287 14.22 -0.40 -25.85
C ALA A 287 15.11 0.66 -25.19
N GLY A 288 15.96 0.23 -24.26
CA GLY A 288 16.85 1.12 -23.50
C GLY A 288 16.18 1.91 -22.37
N THR A 289 14.87 1.78 -22.16
CA THR A 289 14.18 2.40 -21.01
C THR A 289 14.79 1.89 -19.70
N PRO A 290 15.18 2.76 -18.76
CA PRO A 290 15.69 2.35 -17.44
C PRO A 290 14.69 1.50 -16.66
N ALA A 291 15.19 0.61 -15.79
CA ALA A 291 14.37 -0.38 -15.10
C ALA A 291 13.25 0.24 -14.25
N MET A 292 13.55 1.29 -13.47
CA MET A 292 12.53 2.01 -12.69
C MET A 292 11.48 2.70 -13.57
N ASP A 293 11.87 3.30 -14.69
CA ASP A 293 10.93 3.94 -15.61
C ASP A 293 10.04 2.91 -16.32
N ALA A 294 10.60 1.74 -16.64
CA ALA A 294 9.83 0.63 -17.21
C ALA A 294 8.84 0.06 -16.19
N LEU A 295 9.25 -0.08 -14.92
CA LEU A 295 8.36 -0.48 -13.82
C LEU A 295 7.21 0.51 -13.67
N ASN A 296 7.52 1.81 -13.64
CA ASN A 296 6.50 2.84 -13.51
C ASN A 296 5.49 2.79 -14.65
N GLN A 297 5.96 2.72 -15.90
CA GLN A 297 5.07 2.62 -17.06
C GLN A 297 4.21 1.35 -17.03
N ALA A 298 4.74 0.22 -16.53
CA ALA A 298 3.98 -1.01 -16.40
C ALA A 298 2.88 -0.91 -15.34
N LEU A 299 3.22 -0.39 -14.16
CA LEU A 299 2.25 -0.20 -13.07
C LEU A 299 1.20 0.86 -13.42
N ASP A 300 1.57 1.92 -14.15
CA ASP A 300 0.62 2.93 -14.65
C ASP A 300 -0.34 2.32 -15.67
N THR A 301 0.16 1.46 -16.57
CA THR A 301 -0.67 0.75 -17.56
C THR A 301 -1.70 -0.14 -16.88
N LEU A 302 -1.30 -0.87 -15.82
CA LEU A 302 -2.21 -1.71 -15.04
C LEU A 302 -3.23 -0.87 -14.25
N PHE A 303 -2.77 0.19 -13.57
CA PHE A 303 -3.63 1.03 -12.74
C PHE A 303 -4.66 1.83 -13.56
N GLN A 304 -4.32 2.18 -14.81
CA GLN A 304 -5.22 2.89 -15.73
C GLN A 304 -6.04 1.93 -16.61
N HIS A 305 -5.87 0.62 -16.46
CA HIS A 305 -6.62 -0.35 -17.24
C HIS A 305 -8.13 -0.21 -16.94
N PRO A 306 -9.02 -0.26 -17.95
CA PRO A 306 -10.45 -0.01 -17.77
C PRO A 306 -11.21 -1.16 -17.08
N ASN A 307 -10.50 -2.19 -16.61
CA ASN A 307 -11.09 -3.37 -15.98
C ASN A 307 -10.84 -3.36 -14.48
#